data_AF-A0A2T7AYG4-F1
#
_entry.id   AF-A0A2T7AYG4-F1
#
_cell.length_a   1.000
_cell.length_b   1.000
_cell.length_c   1.000
_cell.angle_alpha   90.00
_cell.angle_beta   90.00
_cell.angle_gamma   90.00
#
_symmetry.space_group_name_H-M   'P 1'
#
loop_
_entity.id
_entity.type
_entity.pdbx_description
1 polymer ?
#
loop_
_entity_poly.entity_id
_entity_poly.type
_entity_poly.pdbx_seq_one_letter_code
_entity_poly.pdbx_strand_id
1 'polypeptide(L)' 'MNTTVLLALALVLVVEGLGPLLFPRLWRRMIVSVAQLPDTLLRRFGGGLVVAGIVIYYMLRKTIN' A
#
# COMPACT_ATOMS: atom_id res chain seq x y z
N MET A 1 -6.06 9.65 -20.79
CA MET A 1 -6.55 9.50 -19.39
C MET A 1 -6.45 8.06 -18.89
N ASN A 2 -6.45 7.02 -19.75
CA ASN A 2 -6.33 5.62 -19.31
C ASN A 2 -4.88 5.15 -19.05
N THR A 3 -3.90 5.71 -19.73
CA THR A 3 -2.50 5.26 -19.64
C THR A 3 -1.90 5.52 -18.25
N THR A 4 -2.22 6.64 -17.61
CA THR A 4 -1.74 6.97 -16.26
C THR A 4 -2.31 6.02 -15.20
N VAL A 5 -3.59 5.64 -15.34
CA VAL A 5 -4.22 4.68 -14.42
C VAL A 5 -3.62 3.29 -14.61
N LEU A 6 -3.42 2.86 -15.85
CA LEU A 6 -2.74 1.59 -16.17
C LEU A 6 -1.29 1.57 -15.67
N LEU A 7 -0.57 2.69 -15.78
CA LEU A 7 0.79 2.81 -15.26
C LEU A 7 0.83 2.74 -13.72
N ALA A 8 -0.07 3.46 -13.05
CA ALA A 8 -0.19 3.40 -11.59
C ALA A 8 -0.53 1.98 -11.12
N LEU A 9 -1.45 1.29 -11.80
CA LEU A 9 -1.79 -0.11 -11.52
C LEU A 9 -0.58 -1.03 -11.75
N ALA A 10 0.16 -0.85 -12.84
CA ALA A 10 1.36 -1.63 -13.13
C ALA A 10 2.43 -1.46 -12.03
N LEU A 11 2.65 -0.23 -11.56
CA LEU A 11 3.59 0.04 -10.46
C LEU A 11 3.14 -0.60 -9.15
N VAL A 12 1.84 -0.53 -8.82
CA VAL A 12 1.28 -1.20 -7.63
C VAL A 12 1.51 -2.72 -7.72
N LEU A 13 1.26 -3.34 -8.87
CA LEU A 13 1.50 -4.77 -9.07
C LEU A 13 2.97 -5.15 -8.96
N VAL A 14 3.88 -4.32 -9.46
CA VAL A 14 5.33 -4.55 -9.30
C VAL A 14 5.70 -4.49 -7.82
N VAL A 15 5.26 -3.46 -7.09
CA VAL A 15 5.58 -3.31 -5.66
C VAL A 15 5.00 -4.45 -4.82
N GLU A 16 3.73 -4.81 -5.04
CA GLU A 16 3.08 -5.94 -4.36
C GLU A 16 3.73 -7.29 -4.72
N GLY A 17 4.17 -7.47 -5.96
CA GLY A 17 4.84 -8.69 -6.43
C GLY A 17 6.30 -8.83 -5.99
N LEU A 18 6.99 -7.72 -5.70
CA LEU A 18 8.41 -7.74 -5.30
C LEU A 18 8.63 -8.43 -3.95
N GLY A 19 7.74 -8.22 -2.98
CA GLY A 19 7.80 -8.86 -1.67
C GLY A 19 7.88 -10.39 -1.71
N PRO A 20 6.89 -11.07 -2.33
CA PRO A 20 6.91 -12.53 -2.45
C PRO A 20 8.00 -13.04 -3.41
N LEU A 21 8.39 -12.27 -4.43
CA LEU A 21 9.41 -12.69 -5.40
C LEU A 21 10.83 -12.68 -4.81
N LEU A 22 11.19 -11.64 -4.05
CA LEU A 22 12.54 -11.48 -3.50
C LEU A 22 12.75 -12.31 -2.23
N PHE A 23 11.79 -12.30 -1.31
CA PHE A 23 11.94 -12.95 0.00
C PHE A 23 10.66 -13.67 0.47
N PRO A 24 10.27 -14.79 -0.18
CA PRO A 24 8.99 -15.45 0.10
C PRO A 24 8.84 -15.92 1.55
N ARG A 25 9.93 -16.38 2.18
CA ARG A 25 9.91 -16.86 3.58
C ARG A 25 9.71 -15.71 4.59
N LEU A 26 10.39 -14.58 4.37
CA LEU A 26 10.28 -13.41 5.23
C LEU A 26 8.91 -12.75 5.04
N TRP A 27 8.48 -12.59 3.79
CA TRP A 27 7.17 -12.06 3.43
C TRP A 27 6.03 -12.83 4.09
N ARG A 28 6.04 -14.16 4.00
CA ARG A 28 5.04 -15.01 4.65
C ARG A 28 5.04 -14.86 6.17
N ARG A 29 6.22 -14.78 6.80
CA ARG A 29 6.32 -14.54 8.25
C ARG A 29 5.76 -13.17 8.63
N MET A 30 6.05 -12.12 7.86
CA MET A 30 5.50 -10.78 8.10
C MET A 30 3.98 -10.76 7.99
N ILE A 31 3.40 -11.36 6.95
CA ILE A 31 1.95 -11.44 6.78
C ILE A 31 1.31 -12.18 7.95
N VAL A 32 1.88 -13.31 8.38
CA VAL A 32 1.36 -14.07 9.53
C VAL A 32 1.44 -13.23 10.81
N SER A 33 2.56 -12.54 11.06
CA SER A 33 2.67 -11.64 12.21
C SER A 33 1.64 -10.51 12.18
N VAL A 34 1.35 -9.95 11.00
CA VAL A 34 0.32 -8.92 10.82
C VAL A 34 -1.08 -9.48 11.01
N ALA A 35 -1.34 -10.70 10.53
CA ALA A 35 -2.63 -11.38 10.70
C ALA A 35 -2.91 -11.81 12.15
N GLN A 36 -1.88 -11.91 12.99
CA GLN A 36 -2.02 -12.18 14.43
C GLN A 36 -2.24 -10.91 15.26
N LEU A 37 -2.16 -9.71 14.66
CA LEU A 37 -2.46 -8.46 15.37
C LEU A 37 -3.97 -8.36 15.65
N PRO A 38 -4.37 -7.71 16.77
CA PRO A 38 -5.78 -7.45 17.05
C PRO A 38 -6.42 -6.63 15.93
N ASP A 39 -7.64 -6.99 15.52
CA ASP A 39 -8.38 -6.29 14.46
C ASP A 39 -8.49 -4.78 14.69
N THR A 40 -8.53 -4.35 15.95
CA THR A 40 -8.55 -2.93 16.32
C THR A 40 -7.28 -2.19 15.90
N LEU A 41 -6.11 -2.82 16.07
CA LEU A 41 -4.84 -2.26 15.60
C LEU A 41 -4.77 -2.30 14.08
N LEU A 42 -5.16 -3.41 13.46
CA LEU A 42 -5.16 -3.54 12.00
C LEU A 42 -6.04 -2.47 11.34
N ARG A 43 -7.22 -2.18 11.90
CA ARG A 43 -8.12 -1.11 11.44
C ARG A 43 -7.54 0.29 11.65
N ARG A 44 -6.82 0.54 12.75
CA ARG A 44 -6.14 1.82 12.99
C ARG A 44 -4.98 2.03 12.03
N PHE A 45 -4.19 1.00 11.77
CA PHE A 45 -3.11 1.04 10.79
C PHE A 45 -3.66 1.24 9.37
N GLY A 46 -4.65 0.46 8.96
CA GLY A 46 -5.32 0.61 7.67
C GLY A 46 -5.98 1.99 7.51
N GLY A 47 -6.69 2.45 8.54
CA GLY A 47 -7.29 3.79 8.57
C GLY A 47 -6.24 4.90 8.48
N GLY A 48 -5.14 4.79 9.21
CA GLY A 48 -4.02 5.73 9.14
C GLY A 48 -3.38 5.79 7.75
N LEU A 49 -3.17 4.64 7.11
CA LEU A 49 -2.67 4.55 5.73
C LEU A 49 -3.62 5.22 4.73
N VAL A 50 -4.93 5.00 4.86
CA VAL A 50 -5.95 5.65 4.01
C VAL A 50 -5.91 7.18 4.21
N VAL A 51 -5.90 7.65 5.45
CA VAL A 51 -5.85 9.09 5.75
C VAL A 51 -4.56 9.71 5.22
N ALA A 52 -3.41 9.08 5.46
CA ALA A 52 -2.12 9.55 4.95
C ALA A 52 -2.10 9.61 3.41
N GLY A 53 -2.62 8.57 2.74
CA GLY A 53 -2.72 8.54 1.28
C GLY A 53 -3.60 9.66 0.72
N ILE A 54 -4.75 9.93 1.36
CA ILE A 54 -5.63 11.04 1.00
C ILE A 54 -4.93 12.38 1.19
N VAL A 55 -4.25 12.59 2.32
CA VAL A 55 -3.50 13.83 2.60
C VAL A 55 -2.41 14.05 1.54
N ILE A 56 -1.60 13.03 1.24
CA ILE A 56 -0.56 13.11 0.22
C ILE A 56 -1.18 13.42 -1.15
N TYR A 57 -2.28 12.75 -1.52
CA TYR A 57 -2.99 13.01 -2.77
C TYR A 57 -3.47 14.47 -2.85
N TYR A 58 -4.10 14.99 -1.81
CA TYR A 58 -4.56 16.37 -1.77
C TYR A 58 -3.40 17.37 -1.83
N MET A 59 -2.29 17.10 -1.15
CA MET A 59 -1.09 17.93 -1.22
C MET A 59 -0.48 17.94 -2.62
N LEU A 60 -0.26 16.77 -3.23
CA LEU A 60 0.28 16.68 -4.60
C LEU A 60 -0.64 17.37 -5.60
N ARG A 61 -1.94 17.12 -5.51
CA ARG A 61 -2.94 17.73 -6.39
C ARG A 61 -2.95 19.24 -6.29
N LYS A 62 -2.82 19.79 -5.07
CA LYS A 62 -2.76 21.23 -4.84
C LYS A 62 -1.45 21.86 -5.35
N THR A 63 -0.34 21.14 -5.29
CA THR A 63 0.97 21.65 -5.76
C THR A 63 1.10 21.61 -7.28
N ILE A 64 0.44 20.67 -7.96
CA ILE A 64 0.52 20.48 -9.42
C ILE A 64 -0.44 21.43 -10.18
N ASN A 65 -1.39 22.07 -9.49
CA ASN A 65 -2.44 22.90 -10.07
C ASN A 65 -2.30 24.38 -9.67
#